data_AF-A0A3D0YBV0-F1
#
_entry.id   AF-A0A3D0YBV0-F1
#
_cell.length_a   1.000
_cell.length_b   1.000
_cell.length_c   1.000
_cell.angle_alpha   90.00
_cell.angle_beta   90.00
_cell.angle_gamma   90.00
#
_symmetry.space_group_name_H-M   'P 1'
#
loop_
_entity.id
_entity.type
_entity.pdbx_description
1 polymer ?
#
loop_
_entity_poly.entity_id
_entity_poly.type
_entity_poly.pdbx_seq_one_letter_code
_entity_poly.pdbx_strand_id
1 'polypeptide(L)'
;MSLSIIYQIQKLPKQNVVYFRYNRHQSLFFFMKTTTFTFLLLILSSFLFYSCNQLNKQRNEADQRDSIPGYAMNDLANNPMATDLHEKLMVSFSEDWMERESDPDLYPEYYGGSFIDNNGIFVITVTGDRERYNRQLITTLGTDNFNVETVQYSYKQMMQVMDRIDAFLVDTTIPENHPVMANFAGAYPDVMENRVKVLLKIVNKEITDAFKKDISNSPIIVFEQGEIPELY
;
A
#
# COMPACT_ATOMS: atom_id res chain seq x y z
N MET A 1 3.14 19.47 -17.04
CA MET A 1 3.07 18.08 -17.55
C MET A 1 2.17 17.33 -16.57
N SER A 2 0.98 16.95 -17.00
CA SER A 2 -0.09 16.43 -16.14
C SER A 2 0.27 15.03 -15.65
N LEU A 3 0.46 14.85 -14.34
CA LEU A 3 0.59 13.54 -13.71
C LEU A 3 -0.81 12.92 -13.64
N SER A 4 -1.07 11.96 -14.53
CA SER A 4 -2.28 11.14 -14.49
C SER A 4 -2.24 10.22 -13.27
N ILE A 5 -3.29 10.29 -12.45
CA ILE A 5 -3.51 9.44 -11.29
C ILE A 5 -3.71 7.99 -11.75
N ILE A 6 -2.88 7.06 -11.26
CA ILE A 6 -3.09 5.63 -11.42
C ILE A 6 -3.70 5.11 -10.11
N TYR A 7 -5.02 4.93 -10.09
CA TYR A 7 -5.72 4.16 -9.04
C TYR A 7 -5.43 2.67 -9.25
N GLN A 8 -4.79 2.01 -8.29
CA GLN A 8 -4.70 0.54 -8.27
C GLN A 8 -5.41 0.04 -7.01
N ILE A 9 -6.52 -0.66 -7.23
CA ILE A 9 -7.32 -1.32 -6.20
C ILE A 9 -6.67 -2.68 -5.95
N GLN A 10 -6.03 -2.86 -4.80
CA GLN A 10 -5.52 -4.18 -4.42
C GLN A 10 -6.64 -4.98 -3.77
N LYS A 11 -7.32 -5.84 -4.54
CA LYS A 11 -8.27 -6.82 -4.00
C LYS A 11 -7.48 -7.97 -3.39
N LEU A 12 -7.41 -8.05 -2.06
CA LEU A 12 -6.96 -9.26 -1.37
C LEU A 12 -8.10 -10.29 -1.32
N PRO A 13 -7.82 -11.60 -1.45
CA PRO A 13 -8.84 -12.63 -1.51
C PRO A 13 -9.45 -12.86 -0.12
N LYS A 14 -10.49 -12.06 0.18
CA LYS A 14 -11.62 -12.23 1.13
C LYS A 14 -11.98 -10.89 1.76
N GLN A 15 -12.50 -9.94 0.98
CA GLN A 15 -13.47 -8.90 1.38
C GLN A 15 -13.65 -7.90 0.23
N ASN A 16 -14.87 -7.39 0.04
CA ASN A 16 -15.17 -6.34 -0.93
C ASN A 16 -14.83 -4.97 -0.31
N VAL A 17 -13.59 -4.82 0.16
CA VAL A 17 -13.10 -3.61 0.84
C VAL A 17 -12.14 -2.87 -0.06
N VAL A 18 -12.25 -1.55 -0.07
CA VAL A 18 -11.32 -0.66 -0.79
C VAL A 18 -10.31 -0.11 0.22
N TYR A 19 -9.03 -0.37 -0.05
CA TYR A 19 -7.90 0.16 0.70
C TYR A 19 -7.38 1.43 0.03
N PHE A 20 -7.04 2.42 0.84
CA PHE A 20 -6.25 3.56 0.38
C PHE A 20 -4.77 3.16 0.38
N ARG A 21 -4.13 3.37 -0.76
CA ARG A 21 -2.88 2.69 -1.16
C ARG A 21 -1.68 3.22 -0.42
N TYR A 22 -1.08 2.39 0.43
CA TYR A 22 0.28 2.56 0.92
C TYR A 22 1.32 2.46 -0.21
N ASN A 23 1.90 3.58 -0.65
CA ASN A 23 3.03 3.59 -1.60
C ASN A 23 4.37 3.76 -0.88
N ARG A 24 4.99 2.65 -0.50
CA ARG A 24 6.44 2.64 -0.21
C ARG A 24 7.16 1.93 -1.36
N HIS A 25 8.21 2.56 -1.89
CA HIS A 25 9.00 2.10 -3.04
C HIS A 25 9.59 0.69 -2.82
N GLN A 26 8.80 -0.37 -3.05
CA GLN A 26 9.28 -1.75 -3.12
C GLN A 26 10.27 -1.97 -4.28
N SER A 27 10.38 -1.00 -5.19
CA SER A 27 11.28 -1.04 -6.33
C SER A 27 12.78 -0.98 -5.98
N LEU A 28 13.17 -0.52 -4.79
CA LEU A 28 14.58 -0.43 -4.40
C LEU A 28 15.17 -1.79 -3.97
N PHE A 29 14.40 -2.65 -3.30
CA PHE A 29 14.89 -3.96 -2.85
C PHE A 29 15.07 -4.94 -4.02
N PHE A 30 14.23 -4.85 -5.06
CA PHE A 30 14.38 -5.65 -6.29
C PHE A 30 15.63 -5.22 -7.10
N PHE A 31 15.99 -3.94 -7.05
CA PHE A 31 17.11 -3.39 -7.83
C PHE A 31 18.48 -3.79 -7.29
N MET A 32 18.60 -4.07 -5.99
CA MET A 32 19.89 -4.47 -5.38
C MET A 32 20.24 -5.95 -5.61
N LYS A 33 19.27 -6.77 -6.04
CA LYS A 33 19.48 -8.19 -6.35
C LYS A 33 19.93 -8.46 -7.79
N THR A 34 19.86 -7.46 -8.67
CA THR A 34 20.09 -7.61 -10.12
C THR A 34 21.42 -7.02 -10.62
N THR A 35 22.35 -6.69 -9.73
CA THR A 35 23.67 -6.11 -10.05
C THR A 35 24.61 -7.04 -10.84
N THR A 36 24.18 -8.25 -11.19
CA THR A 36 24.88 -9.16 -12.12
C THR A 36 24.39 -9.07 -13.57
N PHE A 37 23.34 -8.29 -13.88
CA PHE A 37 22.77 -8.19 -15.23
C PHE A 37 23.22 -6.99 -16.06
N THR A 38 23.99 -6.06 -15.47
CA THR A 38 24.42 -4.82 -16.15
C THR A 38 25.49 -5.00 -17.22
N PHE A 39 26.07 -6.20 -17.37
CA PHE A 39 27.05 -6.50 -18.42
C PHE A 39 26.43 -6.94 -19.76
N LEU A 40 25.15 -7.31 -19.80
CA LEU A 40 24.52 -7.87 -21.02
C LEU A 40 23.87 -6.82 -21.93
N LEU A 41 23.58 -5.62 -21.40
CA LEU A 41 22.93 -4.52 -22.14
C LEU A 41 23.91 -3.65 -22.95
N LEU A 42 25.21 -3.71 -22.67
CA LEU A 42 26.23 -2.93 -23.41
C LEU A 42 26.62 -3.56 -24.77
N ILE A 43 26.19 -4.79 -25.05
CA ILE A 43 26.54 -5.50 -26.30
C ILE A 43 25.46 -5.34 -27.38
N LEU A 44 24.25 -4.89 -27.04
CA LEU A 44 23.14 -4.78 -28.00
C LEU A 44 22.92 -3.37 -28.58
N SER A 45 23.66 -2.34 -28.15
CA SER A 45 23.45 -0.96 -28.61
C SER A 45 24.21 -0.59 -29.90
N SER A 46 24.81 -1.56 -30.61
CA SER A 46 25.60 -1.32 -31.83
C SER A 46 24.83 -1.50 -33.15
N PHE A 47 23.57 -1.92 -33.12
CA PHE A 47 22.75 -2.01 -34.31
C PHE A 47 21.41 -1.35 -34.03
N LEU A 48 21.18 -0.19 -34.67
CA LEU A 48 19.91 0.29 -35.23
C LEU A 48 20.02 1.82 -35.40
N PHE A 49 20.70 2.23 -36.47
CA PHE A 49 20.41 3.50 -37.13
C PHE A 49 19.81 3.22 -38.51
N TYR A 50 18.80 4.02 -38.85
CA TYR A 50 18.08 4.20 -40.12
C TYR A 50 16.94 3.24 -40.47
N SER A 51 15.70 3.68 -40.25
CA SER A 51 14.95 4.38 -41.30
C SER A 51 13.62 4.95 -40.76
N CYS A 52 13.47 6.28 -40.82
CA CYS A 52 12.18 6.95 -40.75
C CYS A 52 11.60 7.01 -42.16
N ASN A 53 10.32 6.67 -42.34
CA ASN A 53 9.55 7.23 -43.44
C ASN A 53 8.09 7.49 -43.05
N GLN A 54 7.58 8.55 -43.67
CA GLN A 54 6.46 9.42 -43.33
C GLN A 54 5.04 8.82 -43.36
N LEU A 55 4.24 9.32 -42.41
CA LEU A 55 2.88 9.92 -42.51
C LEU A 55 1.80 9.30 -43.44
N ASN A 56 0.67 8.98 -42.80
CA ASN A 56 -0.64 9.67 -42.88
C ASN A 56 -1.83 8.73 -43.15
N LYS A 57 -2.90 8.85 -42.35
CA LYS A 57 -4.31 9.12 -42.78
C LYS A 57 -5.34 8.55 -41.80
N GLN A 58 -6.21 9.44 -41.32
CA GLN A 58 -7.37 9.21 -40.43
C GLN A 58 -8.46 8.31 -41.04
N ARG A 59 -9.23 7.61 -40.20
CA ARG A 59 -10.70 7.73 -40.10
C ARG A 59 -11.30 6.90 -38.95
N ASN A 60 -12.30 7.51 -38.30
CA ASN A 60 -13.20 6.93 -37.30
C ASN A 60 -14.16 5.91 -37.93
N GLU A 61 -14.51 4.85 -37.20
CA GLU A 61 -15.83 4.21 -37.25
C GLU A 61 -16.23 3.74 -35.85
N ALA A 62 -17.47 4.08 -35.47
CA ALA A 62 -18.18 3.54 -34.32
C ALA A 62 -19.16 2.49 -34.85
N ASP A 63 -19.25 1.31 -34.22
CA ASP A 63 -20.50 0.57 -34.16
C ASP A 63 -20.54 -0.45 -33.00
N GLN A 64 -21.73 -1.00 -32.78
CA GLN A 64 -22.43 -1.08 -31.51
C GLN A 64 -22.66 -2.54 -31.03
N ARG A 65 -22.69 -2.70 -29.70
CA ARG A 65 -23.33 -3.74 -28.86
C ARG A 65 -23.31 -5.21 -29.31
N ASP A 66 -22.87 -6.07 -28.40
CA ASP A 66 -23.65 -7.26 -28.08
C ASP A 66 -23.73 -7.46 -26.56
N SER A 67 -24.94 -7.77 -26.08
CA SER A 67 -25.30 -7.88 -24.67
C SER A 67 -25.60 -9.32 -24.28
N ILE A 68 -24.96 -9.83 -23.22
CA ILE A 68 -25.41 -11.03 -22.48
C ILE A 68 -25.43 -10.70 -20.97
N PRO A 69 -26.47 -11.13 -20.21
CA PRO A 69 -26.82 -10.57 -18.90
C PRO A 69 -26.25 -11.33 -17.70
N GLY A 70 -26.13 -10.61 -16.56
CA GLY A 70 -25.68 -11.12 -15.25
C GLY A 70 -24.19 -10.87 -15.05
N TYR A 71 -23.72 -10.05 -14.12
CA TYR A 71 -24.08 -9.95 -12.71
C TYR A 71 -24.09 -8.47 -12.27
N ALA A 72 -24.99 -8.11 -11.35
CA ALA A 72 -24.99 -6.81 -10.69
C ALA A 72 -23.68 -6.61 -9.92
N MET A 73 -22.72 -5.93 -10.53
CA MET A 73 -21.45 -5.54 -9.94
C MET A 73 -21.12 -4.17 -10.52
N ASN A 74 -21.53 -3.11 -9.83
CA ASN A 74 -20.97 -1.76 -9.87
C ASN A 74 -21.92 -0.83 -9.10
N ASP A 75 -21.69 -0.62 -7.81
CA ASP A 75 -22.22 0.56 -7.09
C ASP A 75 -21.47 0.82 -5.77
N LEU A 76 -20.78 -0.17 -5.18
CA LEU A 76 -20.04 0.05 -3.92
C LEU A 76 -18.75 0.88 -4.10
N ALA A 77 -18.10 0.76 -5.26
CA ALA A 77 -16.83 1.43 -5.57
C ALA A 77 -16.99 2.85 -6.14
N ASN A 78 -18.24 3.30 -6.34
CA ASN A 78 -18.58 4.63 -6.86
C ASN A 78 -19.39 5.44 -5.84
N ASN A 79 -19.07 5.34 -4.55
CA ASN A 79 -19.56 6.33 -3.58
C ASN A 79 -18.56 7.51 -3.58
N PRO A 80 -18.73 8.56 -4.42
CA PRO A 80 -17.81 9.70 -4.47
C PRO A 80 -17.58 10.30 -3.08
N MET A 81 -18.58 10.17 -2.20
CA MET A 81 -18.53 10.69 -0.84
C MET A 81 -17.47 10.02 0.04
N ALA A 82 -17.24 8.70 -0.05
CA ALA A 82 -16.27 8.02 0.81
C ALA A 82 -14.82 8.36 0.44
N THR A 83 -14.54 8.44 -0.87
CA THR A 83 -13.22 8.84 -1.38
C THR A 83 -12.95 10.32 -1.10
N ASP A 84 -13.95 11.20 -1.26
CA ASP A 84 -13.84 12.63 -0.93
C ASP A 84 -13.58 12.84 0.58
N LEU A 85 -14.20 12.01 1.44
CA LEU A 85 -13.96 12.05 2.88
C LEU A 85 -12.55 11.58 3.23
N HIS A 86 -12.01 10.57 2.54
CA HIS A 86 -10.63 10.16 2.72
C HIS A 86 -9.65 11.28 2.31
N GLU A 87 -9.84 11.87 1.14
CA GLU A 87 -9.01 12.98 0.67
C GLU A 87 -9.04 14.14 1.67
N LYS A 88 -10.24 14.55 2.10
CA LYS A 88 -10.41 15.61 3.09
C LYS A 88 -9.75 15.29 4.42
N LEU A 89 -9.80 14.02 4.85
CA LEU A 89 -9.11 13.57 6.05
C LEU A 89 -7.58 13.69 5.88
N MET A 90 -7.02 13.20 4.78
CA MET A 90 -5.57 13.22 4.56
C MET A 90 -5.05 14.66 4.41
N VAL A 91 -5.75 15.51 3.66
CA VAL A 91 -5.44 16.95 3.56
C VAL A 91 -5.48 17.65 4.92
N SER A 92 -6.35 17.22 5.84
CA SER A 92 -6.40 17.77 7.20
C SER A 92 -5.17 17.42 8.06
N PHE A 93 -4.42 16.39 7.69
CA PHE A 93 -3.16 16.02 8.33
C PHE A 93 -1.98 16.78 7.68
N SER A 94 -1.99 16.88 6.35
CA SER A 94 -1.03 17.68 5.58
C SER A 94 -1.50 17.91 4.15
N GLU A 95 -1.22 19.10 3.61
CA GLU A 95 -1.49 19.39 2.19
C GLU A 95 -0.59 18.56 1.26
N ASP A 96 0.62 18.20 1.70
CA ASP A 96 1.62 17.40 0.97
C ASP A 96 1.57 15.91 1.36
N TRP A 97 0.39 15.42 1.76
CA TRP A 97 0.29 14.08 2.33
C TRP A 97 0.67 12.98 1.34
N MET A 98 0.46 13.22 0.05
CA MET A 98 0.80 12.27 -1.01
C MET A 98 2.32 12.07 -1.12
N GLU A 99 3.11 13.13 -0.96
CA GLU A 99 4.57 13.08 -1.01
C GLU A 99 5.17 12.42 0.24
N ARG A 100 4.47 12.50 1.37
CA ARG A 100 4.93 12.03 2.68
C ARG A 100 4.08 10.91 3.26
N GLU A 101 3.34 10.17 2.45
CA GLU A 101 2.45 9.09 2.93
C GLU A 101 3.17 8.06 3.81
N SER A 102 4.46 7.82 3.51
CA SER A 102 5.27 6.89 4.28
C SER A 102 5.94 7.48 5.54
N ASP A 103 5.72 8.77 5.82
CA ASP A 103 6.25 9.49 6.97
C ASP A 103 5.37 9.25 8.21
N PRO A 104 5.85 8.57 9.25
CA PRO A 104 5.07 8.33 10.47
C PRO A 104 4.67 9.63 11.20
N ASP A 105 5.43 10.71 11.04
CA ASP A 105 5.18 11.99 11.73
C ASP A 105 4.14 12.86 11.03
N LEU A 106 3.67 12.47 9.84
CA LEU A 106 2.54 13.11 9.17
C LEU A 106 1.23 12.92 9.93
N TYR A 107 1.05 11.77 10.56
CA TYR A 107 -0.23 11.34 11.10
C TYR A 107 -0.39 11.74 12.57
N PRO A 108 -1.59 12.21 12.97
CA PRO A 108 -1.88 12.44 14.38
C PRO A 108 -1.71 11.16 15.20
N GLU A 109 -1.20 11.28 16.43
CA GLU A 109 -0.94 10.14 17.33
C GLU A 109 -2.15 9.22 17.57
N TYR A 110 -3.37 9.78 17.46
CA TYR A 110 -4.60 9.03 17.67
C TYR A 110 -5.08 8.27 16.44
N TYR A 111 -4.61 8.60 15.25
CA TYR A 111 -5.13 8.04 14.00
C TYR A 111 -4.64 6.59 13.84
N GLY A 112 -5.56 5.65 13.64
CA GLY A 112 -5.29 4.22 13.46
C GLY A 112 -5.24 3.75 12.01
N GLY A 113 -5.66 4.61 11.06
CA GLY A 113 -5.89 4.24 9.66
C GLY A 113 -7.36 4.48 9.25
N SER A 114 -7.63 4.41 7.95
CA SER A 114 -8.98 4.50 7.41
C SER A 114 -9.17 3.56 6.22
N PHE A 115 -10.39 3.09 6.01
CA PHE A 115 -10.76 2.16 4.95
C PHE A 115 -12.24 2.34 4.58
N ILE A 116 -12.65 1.76 3.45
CA ILE A 116 -14.06 1.68 3.06
C ILE A 116 -14.54 0.25 3.35
N ASP A 117 -15.52 0.10 4.23
CA ASP A 117 -16.04 -1.22 4.60
C ASP A 117 -16.83 -1.90 3.45
N ASN A 118 -17.29 -3.13 3.67
CA ASN A 118 -18.07 -3.87 2.68
C ASN A 118 -19.45 -3.24 2.37
N ASN A 119 -19.88 -2.23 3.14
CA ASN A 119 -21.10 -1.48 2.92
C ASN A 119 -20.85 -0.14 2.20
N GLY A 120 -19.60 0.16 1.83
CA GLY A 120 -19.24 1.42 1.19
C GLY A 120 -19.16 2.58 2.18
N ILE A 121 -19.13 2.30 3.48
CA ILE A 121 -19.02 3.31 4.55
C ILE A 121 -17.54 3.60 4.79
N PHE A 122 -17.20 4.89 4.83
CA PHE A 122 -15.87 5.33 5.24
C PHE A 122 -15.69 5.11 6.74
N VAL A 123 -14.69 4.33 7.12
CA VAL A 123 -14.36 4.02 8.51
C VAL A 123 -13.02 4.65 8.85
N ILE A 124 -12.99 5.39 9.95
CA ILE A 124 -11.79 5.99 10.54
C ILE A 124 -11.52 5.30 11.87
N THR A 125 -10.36 4.68 12.00
CA THR A 125 -9.96 4.05 13.26
C THR A 125 -9.17 5.03 14.11
N VAL A 126 -9.38 5.01 15.42
CA VAL A 126 -8.68 5.87 16.38
C VAL A 126 -8.23 5.09 17.61
N THR A 127 -7.14 5.51 18.24
CA THR A 127 -6.74 5.05 19.57
C THR A 127 -7.33 5.97 20.66
N GLY A 128 -7.58 5.42 21.85
CA GLY A 128 -8.03 6.22 23.00
C GLY A 128 -9.51 6.64 22.95
N ASP A 129 -9.78 7.92 23.23
CA ASP A 129 -11.13 8.46 23.45
C ASP A 129 -11.91 8.64 22.12
N ARG A 130 -12.64 7.59 21.75
CA ARG A 130 -13.53 7.55 20.58
C ARG A 130 -14.46 8.75 20.49
N GLU A 131 -15.13 9.14 21.57
CA GLU A 131 -16.17 10.17 21.53
C GLU A 131 -15.57 11.56 21.31
N ARG A 132 -14.43 11.83 21.94
CA ARG A 132 -13.66 13.05 21.69
C ARG A 132 -13.22 13.14 20.23
N TYR A 133 -12.60 12.08 19.70
CA TYR A 133 -12.10 12.09 18.33
C TYR A 133 -13.21 12.08 17.28
N ASN A 134 -14.35 11.43 17.56
CA ASN A 134 -15.51 11.50 16.69
C ASN A 134 -16.00 12.96 16.51
N ARG A 135 -16.16 13.72 17.60
CA ARG A 135 -16.54 15.15 17.52
C ARG A 135 -15.52 16.00 16.74
N GLN A 136 -14.23 15.74 16.95
CA GLN A 136 -13.17 16.41 16.20
C GLN A 136 -13.26 16.09 14.70
N LEU A 137 -13.41 14.81 14.35
CA LEU A 137 -13.50 14.35 12.95
C LEU A 137 -14.76 14.88 12.25
N ILE A 138 -15.91 14.96 12.93
CA ILE A 138 -17.12 15.60 12.38
C ILE A 138 -16.86 17.05 12.03
N THR A 139 -16.14 17.77 12.90
CA THR A 139 -15.78 19.17 12.66
C THR A 139 -14.80 19.30 11.47
N THR A 140 -13.78 18.45 11.41
CA THR A 140 -12.80 18.42 10.32
C THR A 140 -13.45 18.08 8.98
N LEU A 141 -14.31 17.06 8.94
CA LEU A 141 -14.91 16.54 7.71
C LEU A 141 -16.20 17.28 7.33
N GLY A 142 -16.80 18.04 8.24
CA GLY A 142 -18.02 18.82 8.00
C GLY A 142 -19.28 17.96 7.81
N THR A 143 -19.25 16.71 8.26
CA THR A 143 -20.35 15.74 8.18
C THR A 143 -20.15 14.66 9.24
N ASP A 144 -21.18 13.88 9.55
CA ASP A 144 -21.17 12.69 10.40
C ASP A 144 -21.38 11.39 9.59
N ASN A 145 -21.34 11.46 8.27
CA ASN A 145 -21.54 10.33 7.36
C ASN A 145 -20.29 9.44 7.22
N PHE A 146 -19.72 9.02 8.34
CA PHE A 146 -18.62 8.07 8.44
C PHE A 146 -18.70 7.35 9.77
N ASN A 147 -18.02 6.22 9.90
CA ASN A 147 -17.90 5.51 11.16
C ASN A 147 -16.54 5.77 11.79
N VAL A 148 -16.53 5.94 13.11
CA VAL A 148 -15.31 5.83 13.90
C VAL A 148 -15.25 4.44 14.51
N GLU A 149 -14.07 3.86 14.66
CA GLU A 149 -13.80 2.63 15.40
C GLU A 149 -12.60 2.81 16.33
N THR A 150 -12.57 2.06 17.43
CA THR A 150 -11.44 2.11 18.38
C THR A 150 -10.50 0.95 18.11
N VAL A 151 -9.21 1.27 17.98
CA VAL A 151 -8.14 0.29 17.75
C VAL A 151 -7.03 0.42 18.78
N GLN A 152 -6.16 -0.59 18.85
CA GLN A 152 -5.11 -0.67 19.86
C GLN A 152 -3.88 0.18 19.48
N TYR A 153 -3.52 0.16 18.20
CA TYR A 153 -2.29 0.77 17.70
C TYR A 153 -2.61 1.90 16.74
N SER A 154 -1.84 2.97 16.81
CA SER A 154 -1.93 4.05 15.83
C SER A 154 -1.26 3.66 14.52
N TYR A 155 -1.67 4.32 13.45
CA TYR A 155 -1.04 4.22 12.14
C TYR A 155 0.44 4.57 12.22
N LYS A 156 0.79 5.61 12.99
CA LYS A 156 2.17 5.98 13.31
C LYS A 156 2.98 4.81 13.89
N GLN A 157 2.41 4.06 14.83
CA GLN A 157 3.09 2.89 15.41
C GLN A 157 3.31 1.77 14.38
N MET A 158 2.33 1.54 13.49
CA MET A 158 2.49 0.58 12.38
C MET A 158 3.59 1.02 11.41
N MET A 159 3.62 2.31 11.08
CA MET A 159 4.62 2.92 10.21
C MET A 159 6.04 2.85 10.78
N GLN A 160 6.21 3.10 12.08
CA GLN A 160 7.50 2.94 12.76
C GLN A 160 8.01 1.48 12.74
N VAL A 161 7.11 0.50 12.74
CA VAL A 161 7.51 -0.90 12.56
C VAL A 161 7.98 -1.14 11.12
N MET A 162 7.27 -0.60 10.13
CA MET A 162 7.69 -0.66 8.73
C MET A 162 9.07 -0.02 8.52
N ASP A 163 9.36 1.11 9.16
CA ASP A 163 10.67 1.78 9.07
C ASP A 163 11.82 0.90 9.60
N ARG A 164 11.58 0.16 10.68
CA ARG A 164 12.57 -0.81 11.21
C ARG A 164 12.81 -1.96 10.25
N ILE A 165 11.74 -2.45 9.62
CA ILE A 165 11.84 -3.50 8.59
C ILE A 165 12.68 -2.98 7.43
N ASP A 166 12.38 -1.80 6.90
CA ASP A 166 13.12 -1.26 5.77
C ASP A 166 14.58 -0.97 6.12
N ALA A 167 14.85 -0.38 7.29
CA ALA A 167 16.21 -0.16 7.77
C ALA A 167 17.01 -1.46 7.80
N PHE A 168 16.41 -2.55 8.27
CA PHE A 168 17.05 -3.87 8.26
C PHE A 168 17.29 -4.41 6.85
N LEU A 169 16.32 -4.25 5.95
CA LEU A 169 16.40 -4.77 4.58
C LEU A 169 17.45 -4.02 3.74
N VAL A 170 17.64 -2.72 3.95
CA VAL A 170 18.62 -1.92 3.19
C VAL A 170 20.02 -1.92 3.82
N ASP A 171 20.18 -2.49 5.01
CA ASP A 171 21.48 -2.58 5.69
C ASP A 171 22.39 -3.61 5.00
N THR A 172 23.38 -3.08 4.27
CA THR A 172 24.35 -3.89 3.51
C THR A 172 25.34 -4.66 4.38
N THR A 173 25.34 -4.41 5.70
CA THR A 173 26.16 -5.18 6.64
C THR A 173 25.50 -6.50 7.06
N ILE A 174 24.19 -6.65 6.83
CA ILE A 174 23.44 -7.87 7.12
C ILE A 174 23.75 -8.93 6.04
N PRO A 175 24.24 -10.12 6.41
CA PRO A 175 24.53 -11.18 5.45
C PRO A 175 23.28 -11.64 4.68
N GLU A 176 23.41 -11.94 3.38
CA GLU A 176 22.31 -12.45 2.56
C GLU A 176 21.72 -13.77 3.08
N ASN A 177 22.54 -14.57 3.76
CA ASN A 177 22.11 -15.84 4.38
C ASN A 177 21.47 -15.66 5.76
N HIS A 178 21.25 -14.42 6.22
CA HIS A 178 20.49 -14.17 7.44
C HIS A 178 19.09 -14.81 7.33
N PRO A 179 18.59 -15.52 8.36
CA PRO A 179 17.32 -16.26 8.27
C PRO A 179 16.15 -15.42 7.77
N VAL A 180 16.07 -14.16 8.21
CA VAL A 180 15.05 -13.21 7.74
C VAL A 180 15.30 -12.81 6.28
N MET A 181 16.52 -12.46 5.87
CA MET A 181 16.82 -12.05 4.49
C MET A 181 16.52 -13.15 3.47
N ALA A 182 16.82 -14.40 3.80
CA ALA A 182 16.57 -15.54 2.94
C ALA A 182 15.05 -15.83 2.75
N ASN A 183 14.24 -15.50 3.76
CA ASN A 183 12.84 -15.89 3.83
C ASN A 183 11.85 -14.71 3.75
N PHE A 184 12.28 -13.46 3.79
CA PHE A 184 11.40 -12.31 3.67
C PHE A 184 10.73 -12.27 2.30
N ALA A 185 9.40 -12.14 2.29
CA ALA A 185 8.57 -12.07 1.09
C ALA A 185 7.84 -10.72 0.95
N GLY A 186 7.64 -10.00 2.04
CA GLY A 186 7.04 -8.68 2.05
C GLY A 186 6.57 -8.27 3.44
N ALA A 187 6.19 -7.00 3.59
CA ALA A 187 5.48 -6.53 4.77
C ALA A 187 4.54 -5.38 4.39
N TYR A 188 3.44 -5.24 5.11
CA TYR A 188 2.51 -4.12 4.94
C TYR A 188 1.73 -3.82 6.21
N PRO A 189 1.36 -2.55 6.46
CA PRO A 189 0.38 -2.22 7.48
C PRO A 189 -1.01 -2.67 7.04
N ASP A 190 -1.67 -3.47 7.88
CA ASP A 190 -3.07 -3.84 7.73
C ASP A 190 -3.90 -2.98 8.69
N VAL A 191 -4.49 -1.92 8.13
CA VAL A 191 -5.30 -0.96 8.89
C VAL A 191 -6.60 -1.55 9.41
N MET A 192 -7.12 -2.60 8.77
CA MET A 192 -8.37 -3.24 9.19
C MET A 192 -8.13 -4.16 10.39
N GLU A 193 -7.10 -4.99 10.32
CA GLU A 193 -6.73 -5.85 11.46
C GLU A 193 -5.94 -5.10 12.53
N ASN A 194 -5.54 -3.86 12.26
CA ASN A 194 -4.70 -3.03 13.12
C ASN A 194 -3.40 -3.77 13.52
N ARG A 195 -2.70 -4.26 12.50
CA ARG A 195 -1.46 -5.04 12.61
C ARG A 195 -0.49 -4.70 11.48
N VAL A 196 0.77 -5.06 11.64
CA VAL A 196 1.73 -5.13 10.53
C VAL A 196 1.87 -6.59 10.13
N LYS A 197 1.54 -6.90 8.89
CA LYS A 197 1.66 -8.23 8.30
C LYS A 197 3.07 -8.39 7.75
N VAL A 198 3.79 -9.41 8.23
CA VAL A 198 5.11 -9.78 7.71
C VAL A 198 4.98 -11.12 7.01
N LEU A 199 5.18 -11.10 5.70
CA LEU A 199 5.14 -12.28 4.85
C LEU A 199 6.52 -12.94 4.81
N LEU A 200 6.57 -14.22 5.17
CA LEU A 200 7.77 -15.04 5.09
C LEU A 200 7.51 -16.25 4.20
N LYS A 201 8.48 -16.68 3.39
CA LYS A 201 8.40 -17.92 2.60
C LYS A 201 8.10 -19.14 3.47
N ILE A 202 8.68 -19.16 4.67
CA ILE A 202 8.49 -20.17 5.69
C ILE A 202 8.32 -19.47 7.02
N VAL A 203 7.27 -19.81 7.76
CA VAL A 203 7.05 -19.33 9.14
C VAL A 203 7.45 -20.42 10.11
N ASN A 204 8.57 -20.22 10.82
CA ASN A 204 9.02 -21.11 11.88
C ASN A 204 9.66 -20.33 13.03
N LYS A 205 9.97 -21.02 14.14
CA LYS A 205 10.51 -20.38 15.34
C LYS A 205 11.87 -19.72 15.10
N GLU A 206 12.75 -20.36 14.34
CA GLU A 206 14.09 -19.81 14.03
C GLU A 206 14.00 -18.45 13.33
N ILE A 207 13.20 -18.36 12.26
CA ILE A 207 13.08 -17.14 11.46
C ILE A 207 12.33 -16.06 12.25
N THR A 208 11.25 -16.42 12.93
CA THR A 208 10.44 -15.45 13.69
C THR A 208 11.17 -14.94 14.94
N ASP A 209 11.98 -15.77 15.61
CA ASP A 209 12.82 -15.31 16.72
C ASP A 209 13.95 -14.41 16.21
N ALA A 210 14.58 -14.72 15.07
CA ALA A 210 15.57 -13.85 14.44
C ALA A 210 14.95 -12.48 14.10
N PHE A 211 13.76 -12.46 13.48
CA PHE A 211 13.05 -11.20 13.20
C PHE A 211 12.79 -10.40 14.48
N LYS A 212 12.30 -11.05 15.54
CA LYS A 212 12.00 -10.37 16.81
C LYS A 212 13.25 -9.81 17.48
N LYS A 213 14.37 -10.52 17.37
CA LYS A 213 15.66 -10.14 17.96
C LYS A 213 16.31 -8.99 17.20
N ASP A 214 16.33 -9.06 15.87
CA ASP A 214 17.13 -8.19 15.01
C ASP A 214 16.36 -7.03 14.40
N ILE A 215 15.02 -7.07 14.38
CA ILE A 215 14.16 -6.05 13.75
C ILE A 215 13.17 -5.45 14.75
N SER A 216 12.24 -6.27 15.25
CA SER A 216 11.19 -5.79 16.16
C SER A 216 10.44 -6.94 16.81
N ASN A 217 10.36 -6.92 18.15
CA ASN A 217 9.54 -7.82 18.95
C ASN A 217 8.13 -7.25 19.25
N SER A 218 7.71 -6.21 18.52
CA SER A 218 6.43 -5.53 18.76
C SER A 218 5.24 -6.50 18.58
N PRO A 219 4.25 -6.48 19.49
CA PRO A 219 3.02 -7.26 19.35
C PRO A 219 2.10 -6.78 18.21
N ILE A 220 2.45 -5.68 17.53
CA ILE A 220 1.79 -5.20 16.31
C ILE A 220 2.01 -6.18 15.15
N ILE A 221 3.10 -6.94 15.17
CA ILE A 221 3.51 -7.79 14.05
C ILE A 221 2.79 -9.14 14.09
N VAL A 222 2.27 -9.55 12.94
CA VAL A 222 1.76 -10.89 12.69
C VAL A 222 2.54 -11.49 11.52
N PHE A 223 3.07 -12.70 11.72
CA PHE A 223 3.79 -13.43 10.68
C PHE A 223 2.83 -14.33 9.91
N GLU A 224 2.91 -14.27 8.59
CA GLU A 224 2.13 -15.11 7.70
C GLU A 224 3.04 -15.74 6.64
N GLN A 225 2.65 -16.92 6.18
CA GLN A 225 3.35 -17.55 5.09
C GLN A 225 2.91 -16.89 3.77
N GLY A 226 3.87 -16.48 2.94
CA GLY A 226 3.60 -15.82 1.67
C GLY A 226 4.75 -15.96 0.68
N GLU A 227 4.48 -15.62 -0.58
CA GLU A 227 5.44 -15.71 -1.67
C GLU A 227 5.89 -14.32 -2.12
N ILE A 228 7.09 -14.25 -2.71
CA ILE A 228 7.56 -13.02 -3.36
C ILE A 228 6.67 -12.83 -4.59
N PRO A 229 6.04 -11.65 -4.78
CA PRO A 229 5.27 -11.39 -5.99
C PRO A 229 6.15 -11.62 -7.22
N GLU A 230 5.74 -12.55 -8.10
CA GLU A 230 6.35 -12.67 -9.42
C GLU A 230 5.96 -11.44 -10.24
N LEU A 231 6.96 -10.62 -10.59
CA LEU A 231 6.77 -9.50 -11.51
C LEU A 231 6.73 -10.09 -12.93
N TYR A 232 5.52 -10.18 -13.51
CA TYR A 232 5.31 -10.47 -14.93
C TYR A 232 5.40 -9.20 -15.78
#